data_AF-A0A2G3PZL6-F1
#
_entry.id   AF-A0A2G3PZL6-F1
#
_cell.length_a   1.000
_cell.length_b   1.000
_cell.length_c   1.000
_cell.angle_alpha   90.00
_cell.angle_beta   90.00
_cell.angle_gamma   90.00
#
_symmetry.space_group_name_H-M   'P 1'
#
loop_
_entity.id
_entity.type
_entity.pdbx_description
1 polymer ?
#
loop_
_entity_poly.entity_id
_entity_poly.type
_entity_poly.pdbx_seq_one_letter_code
_entity_poly.pdbx_strand_id
1 'polypeptide(L)'
;MKKQITLDGENSDWFEKAIFVLKDKPSYMIPNNLFKHAEELIENYMKKNPSKAYINHYEKMQRAYGNSRPMHQAWGKKQNIEMIKTKNTLRKPQGIDYFLNFCIVVLSIGIVVVLSLMLF
;
A
#
# COMPACT_ATOMS: atom_id res chain seq x y z
N MET A 1 16.00 25.01 6.64
CA MET A 1 15.23 25.84 5.69
C MET A 1 14.54 24.88 4.74
N LYS A 2 13.21 24.80 4.73
CA LYS A 2 12.49 23.81 3.91
C LYS A 2 12.69 24.12 2.43
N LYS A 3 13.31 23.22 1.67
CA LYS A 3 13.37 23.33 0.21
C LYS A 3 12.10 22.71 -0.36
N GLN A 4 11.31 23.51 -1.06
CA GLN A 4 10.10 23.05 -1.73
C GLN A 4 10.23 23.30 -3.23
N ILE A 5 9.95 22.27 -4.02
CA ILE A 5 9.84 22.35 -5.48
C ILE A 5 8.37 22.16 -5.83
N THR A 6 7.80 23.09 -6.58
CA THR A 6 6.42 23.03 -7.05
C THR A 6 6.44 22.88 -8.55
N LEU A 7 5.73 21.88 -9.08
CA LEU A 7 5.53 21.66 -10.51
C LEU A 7 4.05 21.83 -10.80
N ASP A 8 3.73 22.74 -11.72
CA ASP A 8 2.38 22.92 -12.23
C ASP A 8 2.19 22.00 -13.45
N GLY A 9 1.07 21.29 -13.48
CA GLY A 9 0.79 20.23 -14.44
C GLY A 9 -0.12 20.67 -15.59
N GLU A 10 0.03 21.90 -16.08
CA GLU A 10 -0.84 22.47 -17.14
C GLU A 10 -0.98 21.56 -18.38
N ASN A 11 0.04 20.72 -18.66
CA ASN A 11 0.05 19.77 -19.77
C ASN A 11 0.12 18.29 -19.32
N SER A 12 -0.24 17.98 -18.06
CA SER A 12 -0.21 16.61 -17.53
C SER A 12 -1.61 16.13 -17.19
N ASP A 13 -2.02 15.02 -17.82
CA ASP A 13 -3.27 14.34 -17.48
C ASP A 13 -3.21 13.64 -16.10
N TRP A 14 -2.03 13.58 -15.48
CA TRP A 14 -1.77 12.77 -14.28
C TRP A 14 -1.80 13.58 -12.99
N PHE A 15 -1.53 14.89 -13.04
CA PHE A 15 -1.56 15.77 -11.88
C PHE A 15 -1.75 17.23 -12.28
N GLU A 16 -2.57 17.96 -11.54
CA GLU A 16 -2.77 19.40 -11.73
C GLU A 16 -1.62 20.21 -11.10
N LYS A 17 -1.14 19.75 -9.94
CA LYS A 17 -0.05 20.38 -9.19
C LYS A 17 0.67 19.37 -8.33
N ALA A 18 1.99 19.29 -8.45
CA ALA A 18 2.85 18.41 -7.65
C ALA A 18 3.78 19.24 -6.76
N ILE A 19 3.70 19.03 -5.45
CA ILE A 19 4.54 19.73 -4.47
C ILE A 19 5.50 18.73 -3.83
N PHE A 20 6.78 18.89 -4.10
CA PHE A 20 7.86 18.12 -3.50
C PHE A 20 8.45 18.93 -2.36
N VAL A 21 8.13 18.53 -1.13
CA VAL A 21 8.74 19.09 0.07
C VAL A 21 9.94 18.24 0.44
N LEU A 22 11.14 18.77 0.22
CA LEU A 22 12.36 18.17 0.75
C LEU A 22 12.37 18.39 2.26
N LYS A 23 11.94 17.37 3.01
CA LYS A 23 12.12 17.36 4.46
C LYS A 23 13.62 17.36 4.72
N ASP A 24 14.07 18.26 5.59
CA ASP A 24 15.45 18.29 6.06
C ASP A 24 15.83 16.86 6.44
N LYS A 25 16.97 16.38 5.90
CA LYS A 25 17.41 14.99 6.00
C LYS A 25 17.14 14.53 7.43
N PRO A 26 16.33 13.50 7.69
CA PRO A 26 16.46 12.84 8.98
C PRO A 26 17.95 12.51 9.09
N SER A 27 18.55 12.90 10.21
CA SER A 27 19.88 12.42 10.57
C SER A 27 19.75 10.90 10.74
N TYR A 28 19.74 10.17 9.63
CA TYR A 28 19.96 8.74 9.64
C TYR A 28 21.38 8.61 10.14
N MET A 29 21.53 8.34 11.44
CA MET A 29 22.76 7.76 11.93
C MET A 29 22.92 6.47 11.15
N ILE A 30 23.81 6.48 10.16
CA ILE A 30 24.21 5.26 9.50
C ILE A 30 24.83 4.42 10.62
N PRO A 31 24.23 3.26 10.97
CA PRO A 31 24.73 2.48 12.09
C PRO A 31 26.15 2.04 11.76
N ASN A 32 27.05 2.14 12.74
CA ASN A 32 28.46 1.77 12.59
C ASN A 32 28.65 0.32 12.11
N ASN A 33 27.63 -0.54 12.29
CA ASN A 33 27.60 -1.91 11.81
C ASN A 33 26.30 -2.21 11.06
N LEU A 34 26.37 -2.21 9.73
CA LEU A 34 25.24 -2.51 8.84
C LEU A 34 24.73 -3.94 9.00
N PHE A 35 25.62 -4.90 9.30
CA PHE A 35 25.27 -6.31 9.46
C PHE A 35 24.38 -6.52 10.68
N LYS A 36 24.81 -5.98 11.84
CA LYS A 36 24.01 -6.03 13.08
C LYS A 36 22.65 -5.35 12.90
N HIS A 37 22.62 -4.22 12.19
CA HIS A 37 21.37 -3.53 11.93
C HIS A 37 20.42 -4.34 11.02
N ALA A 38 20.96 -5.04 10.01
CA ALA A 38 20.18 -5.93 9.16
C ALA A 38 19.61 -7.12 9.96
N GLU A 39 20.40 -7.71 10.86
CA GLU A 39 19.92 -8.76 11.78
C GLU A 39 18.77 -8.25 12.66
N GLU A 40 18.92 -7.07 13.26
CA GLU A 40 17.87 -6.43 14.07
C GLU A 40 16.59 -6.16 13.25
N LEU A 41 16.71 -5.76 11.99
CA LEU A 41 15.55 -5.54 11.11
C LEU A 41 14.82 -6.86 10.79
N ILE A 42 15.56 -7.91 10.47
CA ILE A 42 15.00 -9.24 10.20
C ILE A 42 14.33 -9.78 11.46
N GLU A 43 15.00 -9.69 12.62
CA GLU A 43 14.45 -10.14 13.89
C GLU A 43 13.16 -9.38 14.23
N ASN A 44 13.15 -8.06 14.07
CA ASN A 44 11.96 -7.24 14.29
C ASN A 44 10.80 -7.58 13.34
N TYR A 45 11.10 -7.88 12.07
CA TYR A 45 10.08 -8.27 11.10
C TYR A 45 9.47 -9.63 11.45
N MET A 46 10.30 -10.61 11.81
CA MET A 46 9.86 -11.95 12.20
C MET A 46 9.10 -11.96 13.52
N LYS A 47 9.47 -11.08 14.48
CA LYS A 47 8.71 -10.88 15.72
C LYS A 47 7.33 -10.25 15.47
N LYS A 48 7.20 -9.36 14.47
CA LYS A 48 5.91 -8.73 14.11
C LYS A 48 4.98 -9.67 13.33
N ASN A 49 5.54 -10.56 12.51
CA ASN A 49 4.80 -11.55 11.73
C ASN A 49 5.29 -12.96 12.09
N PRO A 50 4.97 -13.45 13.30
CA PRO A 50 5.50 -14.73 13.75
C PRO A 50 4.90 -15.86 12.92
N SER A 51 5.71 -16.45 12.05
CA SER A 51 5.41 -17.75 11.46
C SER A 51 5.52 -18.83 12.54
N LYS A 52 4.65 -19.85 12.52
CA LYS A 52 4.73 -21.00 13.44
C LYS A 52 6.11 -21.65 13.44
N ALA A 53 6.80 -21.67 12.29
CA ALA A 53 8.16 -22.18 12.17
C ALA A 53 9.20 -21.30 12.90
N TYR A 54 9.00 -19.97 12.89
CA TYR A 54 9.88 -19.02 13.57
C TYR A 54 9.74 -19.10 15.09
N ILE A 55 8.50 -19.24 15.60
CA ILE A 55 8.23 -19.44 17.04
C ILE A 55 8.95 -20.70 17.53
N ASN A 56 8.77 -21.83 16.83
CA ASN A 56 9.38 -23.10 17.21
C ASN A 56 10.92 -23.06 17.17
N HIS A 57 11.50 -22.37 16.18
CA HIS A 57 12.95 -22.17 16.10
C HIS A 57 13.48 -21.32 17.26
N TYR A 58 12.78 -20.24 17.60
CA TYR A 58 13.19 -19.33 18.67
C TYR A 58 13.02 -19.97 20.06
N GLU A 59 11.95 -20.72 20.30
CA GLU A 59 11.78 -21.53 21.51
C GLU A 59 12.88 -22.58 21.66
N LYS A 60 13.27 -23.24 20.56
CA LYS A 60 14.38 -24.21 20.56
C LYS A 60 15.71 -23.52 20.86
N MET A 61 15.96 -22.33 20.31
CA MET A 61 17.14 -21.53 20.65
C MET A 61 17.12 -21.04 22.10
N GLN A 62 16.00 -20.56 22.62
CA GLN A 62 15.89 -20.13 24.03
C GLN A 62 16.13 -21.27 25.02
N ARG A 63 15.71 -22.50 24.67
CA ARG A 63 16.02 -23.69 25.48
C ARG A 63 17.48 -24.10 25.39
N ALA A 64 18.13 -23.90 24.23
CA ALA A 64 19.55 -24.20 24.04
C ALA A 64 20.48 -23.17 24.72
N TYR A 65 20.09 -21.89 24.73
CA TYR A 65 20.84 -20.77 25.31
C TYR A 65 20.28 -20.34 26.67
N GLY A 66 20.02 -21.33 27.53
CA GLY A 66 19.31 -21.19 28.80
C GLY A 66 19.43 -19.82 29.49
N ASN A 67 18.26 -19.28 29.83
CA ASN A 67 18.07 -18.29 30.90
C ASN A 67 18.41 -16.81 30.62
N SER A 68 18.15 -16.30 29.41
CA SER A 68 18.21 -14.85 29.13
C SER A 68 16.82 -14.21 29.10
N ARG A 69 16.34 -13.80 30.29
CA ARG A 69 15.27 -12.85 30.67
C ARG A 69 14.00 -12.69 29.79
N PRO A 70 12.80 -12.60 30.39
CA PRO A 70 11.57 -12.32 29.64
C PRO A 70 11.59 -10.88 29.11
N MET A 71 11.68 -10.75 27.78
CA MET A 71 11.55 -9.46 27.07
C MET A 71 10.07 -9.07 26.96
N HIS A 72 9.40 -8.92 28.09
CA HIS A 72 8.18 -8.13 28.19
C HIS A 72 8.55 -6.69 28.56
N GLN A 73 7.88 -5.73 27.91
CA GLN A 73 7.90 -4.30 28.21
C GLN A 73 9.12 -3.50 27.70
N ALA A 74 9.16 -3.21 26.40
CA ALA A 74 9.59 -1.90 25.96
C ALA A 74 9.00 -1.54 24.59
N TRP A 75 8.09 -0.57 24.62
CA TRP A 75 7.98 0.52 23.64
C TRP A 75 7.44 0.20 22.24
N GLY A 76 6.35 0.81 21.75
CA GLY A 76 5.83 2.13 22.09
C GLY A 76 6.53 3.23 21.30
N LYS A 77 6.35 3.25 19.97
CA LYS A 77 6.14 4.47 19.17
C LYS A 77 5.79 4.07 17.73
N LYS A 78 4.51 4.17 17.40
CA LYS A 78 4.02 4.26 16.02
C LYS A 78 4.79 5.38 15.32
N GLN A 79 5.66 5.05 14.37
CA GLN A 79 6.11 6.05 13.41
C GLN A 79 5.00 6.22 12.37
N ASN A 80 4.36 7.40 12.46
CA ASN A 80 3.37 7.91 11.52
C ASN A 80 4.02 8.11 10.16
N ILE A 81 3.92 7.10 9.31
CA ILE A 81 3.92 7.29 7.86
C ILE A 81 2.47 7.63 7.51
N GLU A 82 2.08 8.89 7.68
CA GLU A 82 0.90 9.37 6.97
C GLU A 82 1.34 9.74 5.56
N MET A 83 1.13 8.79 4.67
CA MET A 83 0.94 9.10 3.27
C MET A 83 -0.39 9.86 3.20
N ILE A 84 -0.35 11.20 3.19
CA ILE A 84 -1.49 11.99 2.75
C ILE A 84 -1.55 11.83 1.23
N LYS A 85 -1.96 10.62 0.81
CA LYS A 85 -2.57 10.44 -0.49
C LYS A 85 -3.91 11.12 -0.35
N THR A 86 -4.02 12.34 -0.87
CA THR A 86 -5.31 12.83 -1.34
C THR A 86 -5.71 11.87 -2.44
N LYS A 87 -6.39 10.79 -2.05
CA LYS A 87 -7.10 9.93 -2.98
C LYS A 87 -8.15 10.84 -3.57
N ASN A 88 -7.87 11.41 -4.74
CA ASN A 88 -8.94 11.45 -5.72
C ASN A 88 -9.27 9.97 -5.92
N THR A 89 -10.37 9.56 -5.28
CA THR A 89 -11.22 8.50 -5.80
C THR A 89 -11.20 8.70 -7.31
N LEU A 90 -10.50 7.84 -8.03
CA LEU A 90 -10.73 7.70 -9.45
C LEU A 90 -12.24 7.50 -9.54
N ARG A 91 -12.95 8.56 -9.91
CA ARG A 91 -14.29 8.42 -10.45
C ARG A 91 -14.08 7.44 -11.58
N LYS A 92 -14.58 6.21 -11.41
CA LYS A 92 -14.81 5.32 -12.55
C LYS A 92 -15.39 6.20 -13.66
N PRO A 93 -14.92 6.10 -14.90
CA PRO A 93 -15.54 6.83 -16.00
C PRO A 93 -16.99 6.35 -16.12
N GLN A 94 -17.91 7.05 -15.43
CA GLN A 94 -19.32 6.66 -15.33
C GLN A 94 -19.95 6.54 -16.72
N GLY A 95 -19.42 7.28 -17.71
CA GLY A 95 -19.88 7.23 -19.10
C GLY A 95 -19.72 5.86 -19.77
N ILE A 96 -18.68 5.07 -19.44
CA ILE A 96 -18.46 3.76 -20.09
C ILE A 96 -19.52 2.75 -19.63
N ASP A 97 -19.83 2.74 -18.34
CA ASP A 97 -20.84 1.83 -17.78
C ASP A 97 -22.26 2.15 -18.32
N TYR A 98 -22.60 3.44 -18.47
CA TYR A 98 -23.88 3.84 -19.09
C TYR A 98 -23.94 3.52 -20.59
N PHE A 99 -22.84 3.71 -21.32
CA PHE A 99 -22.78 3.37 -22.75
C PHE A 99 -22.92 1.86 -22.99
N LEU A 100 -22.23 1.04 -22.18
CA LEU A 100 -22.32 -0.41 -22.29
C LEU A 100 -23.74 -0.91 -21.99
N ASN A 101 -24.38 -0.36 -20.95
CA ASN A 101 -25.77 -0.69 -20.60
C ASN A 101 -26.76 -0.25 -21.70
N PHE A 102 -26.57 0.91 -22.31
CA PHE A 102 -27.40 1.36 -23.43
C PHE A 102 -27.30 0.41 -24.62
N CYS A 103 -26.09 0.00 -25.00
CA CYS A 103 -25.88 -0.96 -26.09
C CYS A 103 -26.57 -2.31 -25.82
N ILE A 104 -26.50 -2.82 -24.58
CA ILE A 104 -27.16 -4.07 -24.20
C ILE A 104 -28.69 -3.98 -24.34
N VAL A 105 -29.29 -2.85 -23.94
CA VAL A 105 -30.75 -2.64 -24.05
C VAL A 105 -31.20 -2.54 -25.51
N VAL A 106 -30.45 -1.84 -26.36
CA VAL A 106 -30.80 -1.73 -27.79
C VAL A 106 -30.71 -3.10 -28.48
N LEU A 107 -29.67 -3.87 -28.17
CA LEU A 107 -29.50 -5.22 -28.71
C LEU A 107 -30.61 -6.17 -28.26
N SER A 108 -31.03 -6.11 -26.99
CA SER A 108 -32.10 -6.98 -26.48
C SER A 108 -33.45 -6.67 -27.13
N ILE A 109 -33.79 -5.40 -27.33
CA ILE A 109 -35.00 -4.99 -28.06
C ILE A 109 -34.95 -5.49 -29.51
N GLY A 110 -33.82 -5.33 -30.19
CA GLY A 110 -33.64 -5.83 -31.56
C GLY A 110 -33.88 -7.32 -31.68
N ILE A 111 -33.34 -8.11 -30.75
CA ILE A 111 -33.55 -9.57 -30.71
C ILE A 111 -35.03 -9.92 -30.52
N VAL A 112 -35.73 -9.24 -29.61
CA VAL A 112 -37.17 -9.48 -29.36
C VAL A 112 -38.02 -9.18 -30.59
N VAL A 113 -37.73 -8.10 -31.32
CA VAL A 113 -38.45 -7.74 -32.55
C VAL A 113 -38.22 -8.79 -33.64
N VAL A 114 -36.98 -9.23 -33.84
CA VAL A 114 -36.65 -10.27 -34.82
C VAL A 114 -37.32 -11.59 -34.48
N LEU A 115 -37.30 -12.01 -33.22
CA LEU A 115 -37.98 -13.23 -32.78
C LEU A 115 -39.50 -13.14 -32.98
N SER A 116 -40.09 -11.97 -32.72
CA SER A 116 -41.53 -11.73 -32.90
C SER A 116 -41.94 -11.78 -34.37
N LEU A 117 -41.08 -11.30 -35.28
CA LEU A 117 -41.28 -11.39 -36.74
C LEU A 117 -41.10 -12.81 -37.29
N MET A 118 -40.33 -13.67 -36.62
CA MET A 118 -40.18 -15.07 -37.01
C MET A 118 -41.30 -15.97 -36.51
N LEU A 119 -42.05 -15.53 -35.50
CA LEU A 119 -43.18 -16.25 -34.91
C LEU A 119 -44.52 -15.93 -35.59
N PHE A 120 -44.59 -14.86 -36.38
CA PHE A 120 -45.75 -14.45 -37.18
C PHE A 120 -45.55 -14.79 -38.65
#